data_AF-A0A7W1CA63-F1
#
_entry.id   AF-A0A7W1CA63-F1
#
_cell.length_a   1.000
_cell.length_b   1.000
_cell.length_c   1.000
_cell.angle_alpha   90.00
_cell.angle_beta   90.00
_cell.angle_gamma   90.00
#
_symmetry.space_group_name_H-M   'P 1'
#
loop_
_entity.id
_entity.type
_entity.pdbx_description
1 polymer ?
#
loop_
_entity_poly.entity_id
_entity_poly.type
_entity_poly.pdbx_seq_one_letter_code
_entity_poly.pdbx_strand_id
1 'polypeptide(L)'
;GQSLLELAIVLPILMALVIGIFEFGRAWNVRQVMTNSAREGARFAVIPGTPQDQVEQRVRDRMQDASLPDSLVSVVIVDSDAFASEVSITVQYPYTFQFLGPIVSFLGGNAAEYGTINLSTTSTMRHE
;
A
#
# COMPACT_ATOMS: atom_id res chain seq x y z
N GLY A 1 33.09 25.77 20.31
CA GLY A 1 32.04 26.35 19.44
C GLY A 1 31.92 25.63 18.11
N GLN A 2 33.04 25.38 17.41
CA GLN A 2 33.05 24.78 16.07
C GLN A 2 32.37 23.39 15.99
N SER A 3 32.63 22.49 16.93
CA SER A 3 31.99 21.15 16.95
C SER A 3 30.46 21.20 17.10
N LEU A 4 29.93 22.21 17.79
CA LEU A 4 28.49 22.43 17.90
C LEU A 4 27.89 22.90 16.57
N LEU A 5 28.63 23.72 15.82
CA LEU A 5 28.23 24.19 14.50
C LEU A 5 28.24 23.05 13.47
N GLU A 6 29.26 22.20 13.50
CA GLU A 6 29.35 21.01 12.65
C GLU A 6 28.19 20.04 12.91
N LEU A 7 27.86 19.78 14.19
CA LEU A 7 26.69 18.97 14.54
C LEU A 7 25.38 19.59 14.04
N ALA A 8 25.22 20.91 14.14
CA ALA A 8 24.01 21.61 13.71
C ALA A 8 23.74 21.46 12.20
N ILE A 9 24.79 21.31 11.39
CA ILE A 9 24.67 21.12 9.93
C ILE A 9 24.42 19.65 9.57
N VAL A 10 25.04 18.70 10.29
CA VAL A 10 24.88 17.26 10.01
C VAL A 10 23.52 16.73 10.48
N LEU A 11 23.03 17.22 11.62
CA LEU A 11 21.79 16.77 12.24
C LEU A 11 20.55 16.82 11.31
N PRO A 12 20.27 17.89 10.54
CA PRO A 12 19.12 17.89 9.63
C PRO A 12 19.23 16.84 8.52
N ILE A 13 20.43 16.58 8.00
CA ILE A 13 20.66 15.57 6.96
C ILE A 13 20.41 14.17 7.55
N LEU A 14 20.93 13.92 8.75
CA LEU A 14 20.72 12.65 9.45
C LEU A 14 19.24 12.43 9.79
N MET A 15 18.54 13.47 10.22
CA MET A 15 17.10 13.40 10.50
C MET A 15 16.29 13.09 9.23
N ALA A 16 16.61 13.74 8.11
CA ALA A 16 15.96 13.46 6.83
C ALA A 16 16.15 12.00 6.40
N LEU A 17 17.36 11.45 6.60
CA LEU A 17 17.67 10.05 6.29
C LEU A 17 16.87 9.09 7.17
N VAL A 18 16.82 9.31 8.49
CA VAL A 18 16.07 8.46 9.42
C VAL A 18 14.57 8.48 9.11
N ILE A 19 14.00 9.67 8.86
CA ILE A 19 12.59 9.82 8.47
C ILE A 19 12.32 9.10 7.14
N GLY A 20 13.22 9.23 6.16
CA GLY A 20 13.11 8.54 4.88
C GLY A 20 13.09 7.02 5.02
N ILE A 21 13.97 6.45 5.86
CA ILE A 21 13.98 5.01 6.15
C ILE A 21 12.67 4.57 6.80
N PHE A 22 12.17 5.31 7.79
CA PHE A 22 10.94 4.96 8.49
C PHE A 22 9.72 4.98 7.56
N GLU A 23 9.58 6.03 6.75
CA GLU A 23 8.49 6.13 5.77
C GLU A 23 8.55 5.03 4.72
N PHE A 24 9.75 4.72 4.21
CA PHE A 24 9.92 3.62 3.27
C PHE A 24 9.53 2.28 3.90
N GLY A 25 9.94 2.02 5.15
CA GLY A 25 9.58 0.82 5.89
C GLY A 25 8.06 0.67 6.05
N ARG A 26 7.35 1.77 6.35
CA ARG A 26 5.88 1.77 6.46
C ARG A 26 5.22 1.52 5.10
N ALA A 27 5.66 2.19 4.04
CA ALA A 27 5.15 1.96 2.69
C ALA A 27 5.35 0.50 2.24
N TRP A 28 6.51 -0.09 2.57
CA TRP A 28 6.81 -1.49 2.27
C TRP A 28 5.91 -2.45 3.05
N ASN A 29 5.66 -2.17 4.34
CA ASN A 29 4.73 -2.95 5.15
C ASN A 29 3.32 -2.95 4.53
N VAL A 30 2.82 -1.78 4.12
CA VAL A 30 1.52 -1.67 3.42
C VAL A 30 1.52 -2.50 2.14
N ARG A 31 2.58 -2.44 1.32
CA ARG A 31 2.69 -3.25 0.12
C ARG A 31 2.63 -4.76 0.42
N GLN A 32 3.26 -5.22 1.49
CA GLN A 32 3.19 -6.63 1.91
C GLN A 32 1.77 -7.04 2.31
N VAL A 33 1.06 -6.19 3.06
CA VAL A 33 -0.34 -6.41 3.42
C VAL A 33 -1.21 -6.50 2.17
N MET A 34 -1.06 -5.58 1.23
CA MET A 34 -1.82 -5.57 -0.02
C MET A 34 -1.59 -6.85 -0.82
N THR A 35 -0.34 -7.31 -0.95
CA THR A 35 -0.02 -8.53 -1.69
C THR A 35 -0.62 -9.77 -1.02
N ASN A 36 -0.54 -9.86 0.31
CA ASN A 36 -1.16 -10.95 1.05
C ASN A 36 -2.69 -10.94 0.91
N SER A 37 -3.31 -9.75 0.92
CA SER A 37 -4.75 -9.59 0.75
C SER A 37 -5.21 -9.97 -0.66
N ALA A 38 -4.47 -9.54 -1.70
CA ALA A 38 -4.72 -9.93 -3.08
C ALA A 38 -4.64 -11.45 -3.27
N ARG A 39 -3.65 -12.11 -2.64
CA ARG A 39 -3.48 -13.57 -2.70
C ARG A 39 -4.62 -14.32 -2.01
N GLU A 40 -5.08 -13.84 -0.86
CA GLU A 40 -6.22 -14.43 -0.17
C GLU A 40 -7.52 -14.24 -0.95
N GLY A 41 -7.72 -13.05 -1.54
CA GLY A 41 -8.81 -12.79 -2.48
C GLY A 41 -8.78 -13.75 -3.68
N ALA A 42 -7.61 -13.94 -4.29
CA ALA A 42 -7.47 -14.82 -5.45
C ALA A 42 -7.80 -16.27 -5.08
N ARG A 43 -7.32 -16.74 -3.92
CA ARG A 43 -7.63 -18.08 -3.41
C ARG A 43 -9.13 -18.29 -3.20
N PHE A 44 -9.80 -17.28 -2.66
CA PHE A 44 -11.23 -17.35 -2.40
C PHE A 44 -12.03 -17.29 -3.71
N ALA A 45 -11.58 -16.50 -4.68
CA ALA A 45 -12.23 -16.35 -5.98
C ALA A 45 -12.10 -17.58 -6.91
N VAL A 46 -11.11 -18.45 -6.68
CA VAL A 46 -10.95 -19.74 -7.40
C VAL A 46 -12.01 -20.78 -6.97
N ILE A 47 -12.83 -20.51 -5.95
CA ILE A 47 -13.92 -21.42 -5.59
C ILE A 47 -15.10 -21.17 -6.56
N PRO A 48 -15.56 -22.18 -7.33
CA PRO A 48 -16.65 -21.99 -8.28
C PRO A 48 -17.93 -21.49 -7.60
N GLY A 49 -18.57 -20.50 -8.22
CA GLY A 49 -19.80 -19.89 -7.70
C GLY A 49 -19.59 -18.87 -6.58
N THR A 50 -18.34 -18.46 -6.30
CA THR A 50 -18.05 -17.39 -5.33
C THR A 50 -18.50 -16.04 -5.87
N PRO A 51 -19.39 -15.33 -5.18
CA PRO A 51 -19.81 -14.00 -5.57
C PRO A 51 -18.68 -12.97 -5.47
N GLN A 52 -18.60 -12.06 -6.44
CA GLN A 52 -17.53 -11.05 -6.52
C GLN A 52 -17.48 -10.14 -5.28
N ASP A 53 -18.64 -9.76 -4.74
CA ASP A 53 -18.78 -8.95 -3.54
C ASP A 53 -18.13 -9.62 -2.31
N GLN A 54 -18.23 -10.93 -2.18
CA GLN A 54 -17.60 -11.68 -1.09
C GLN A 54 -16.07 -11.74 -1.25
N VAL A 55 -15.56 -11.82 -2.47
CA VAL A 55 -14.11 -11.74 -2.75
C VAL A 55 -13.58 -10.37 -2.36
N GLU A 56 -14.25 -9.31 -2.79
CA GLU A 56 -13.83 -7.96 -2.46
C GLU A 56 -13.93 -7.70 -0.95
N GLN A 57 -14.99 -8.19 -0.28
CA GLN A 57 -15.11 -8.10 1.17
C GLN A 57 -13.98 -8.84 1.88
N ARG A 58 -13.59 -10.04 1.42
CA ARG A 58 -12.46 -10.77 2.00
C ARG A 58 -11.14 -10.00 1.89
N VAL A 59 -10.89 -9.36 0.74
CA VAL A 59 -9.70 -8.52 0.55
C VAL A 59 -9.75 -7.32 1.50
N ARG A 60 -10.91 -6.68 1.61
CA ARG A 60 -11.17 -5.54 2.49
C ARG A 60 -10.97 -5.87 3.96
N ASP A 61 -11.58 -6.96 4.46
CA ASP A 61 -11.41 -7.44 5.83
C ASP A 61 -9.92 -7.65 6.16
N ARG A 62 -9.17 -8.26 5.23
CA ARG A 62 -7.73 -8.52 5.43
C ARG A 62 -6.89 -7.25 5.49
N MET A 63 -7.31 -6.20 4.79
CA MET A 63 -6.68 -4.88 4.85
C MET A 63 -7.08 -4.11 6.12
N GLN A 64 -8.32 -4.26 6.60
CA GLN A 64 -8.79 -3.69 7.85
C GLN A 64 -8.08 -4.29 9.08
N ASP A 65 -7.77 -5.60 9.05
CA ASP A 65 -6.93 -6.25 10.07
C ASP A 65 -5.54 -5.59 10.21
N ALA A 66 -5.04 -5.00 9.12
CA ALA A 66 -3.80 -4.24 9.10
C ALA A 66 -4.00 -2.73 9.37
N SER A 67 -5.19 -2.33 9.84
CA SER A 67 -5.57 -0.94 10.09
C SER A 67 -5.48 -0.04 8.86
N LEU A 68 -5.69 -0.60 7.66
CA LEU A 68 -5.80 0.18 6.43
C LEU A 68 -7.28 0.53 6.16
N PRO A 69 -7.61 1.82 5.97
CA PRO A 69 -8.97 2.26 5.74
C PRO A 69 -9.56 1.71 4.44
N ASP A 70 -10.75 1.15 4.58
CA ASP A 70 -11.49 0.45 3.53
C ASP A 70 -11.82 1.32 2.31
N SER A 71 -12.15 2.59 2.55
CA SER A 71 -12.60 3.54 1.53
C SER A 71 -11.56 3.86 0.45
N LEU A 72 -10.31 3.47 0.68
CA LEU A 72 -9.18 3.74 -0.20
C LEU A 72 -8.77 2.50 -1.00
N VAL A 73 -9.38 1.35 -0.73
CA VAL A 73 -9.04 0.07 -1.37
C VAL A 73 -9.86 -0.09 -2.65
N SER A 74 -9.18 -0.11 -3.80
CA SER A 74 -9.79 -0.51 -5.06
C SER A 74 -9.36 -1.93 -5.41
N VAL A 75 -10.33 -2.83 -5.54
CA VAL A 75 -10.13 -4.23 -5.91
C VAL A 75 -10.63 -4.40 -7.34
N VAL A 76 -9.75 -4.84 -8.24
CA VAL A 76 -10.10 -5.18 -9.62
C VAL A 76 -9.94 -6.68 -9.77
N ILE A 77 -11.05 -7.34 -10.10
CA ILE A 77 -11.13 -8.78 -10.31
C ILE A 77 -11.20 -9.00 -11.82
N VAL A 78 -10.22 -9.72 -12.36
CA VAL A 78 -10.16 -10.08 -13.77
C VAL A 78 -10.34 -11.59 -13.85
N ASP A 79 -11.33 -12.00 -14.65
CA ASP A 79 -11.61 -13.40 -15.01
C ASP A 79 -12.01 -14.27 -13.80
N SER A 80 -13.04 -13.85 -13.05
CA SER A 80 -13.64 -14.64 -11.95
C SER A 80 -14.78 -15.57 -12.41
N ASP A 81 -14.87 -15.84 -13.70
CA ASP A 81 -15.92 -16.71 -14.22
C ASP A 81 -15.64 -18.17 -13.81
N ALA A 82 -16.68 -18.99 -13.63
CA ALA A 82 -16.51 -20.40 -13.20
C ALA A 82 -15.72 -21.26 -14.21
N PHE A 83 -15.51 -20.73 -15.42
CA PHE A 83 -14.77 -21.33 -16.52
C PHE A 83 -13.44 -20.63 -16.82
N ALA A 84 -13.12 -19.56 -16.08
CA ALA A 84 -11.85 -18.85 -16.22
C ALA A 84 -10.70 -19.77 -15.85
N SER A 85 -9.70 -19.90 -16.72
CA SER A 85 -8.52 -20.71 -16.39
C SER A 85 -7.67 -20.04 -15.29
N GLU A 86 -7.80 -18.73 -15.09
CA GLU A 86 -6.96 -17.96 -14.18
C GLU A 86 -7.75 -16.80 -13.60
N VAL A 87 -7.73 -16.63 -12.26
CA VAL A 87 -8.34 -15.51 -11.57
C VAL A 87 -7.25 -14.54 -11.14
N SER A 88 -7.38 -13.26 -11.50
CA SER A 88 -6.44 -12.21 -11.12
C SER A 88 -7.10 -11.14 -10.25
N ILE A 89 -6.51 -10.88 -9.07
CA ILE A 89 -6.97 -9.86 -8.14
C ILE A 89 -5.91 -8.76 -8.06
N THR A 90 -6.28 -7.54 -8.43
CA THR A 90 -5.44 -6.35 -8.27
C THR A 90 -5.97 -5.48 -7.14
N VAL A 91 -5.09 -5.14 -6.20
CA VAL A 91 -5.40 -4.27 -5.07
C VAL A 91 -4.62 -2.97 -5.24
N GLN A 92 -5.35 -1.86 -5.22
CA GLN A 92 -4.80 -0.52 -5.30
C GLN A 92 -5.10 0.24 -4.01
N TYR A 93 -4.10 0.98 -3.53
CA TYR A 93 -4.20 1.76 -2.30
C TYR A 93 -3.38 3.06 -2.41
N PRO A 94 -4.02 4.25 -2.28
CA PRO A 94 -3.32 5.52 -2.17
C PRO A 94 -2.61 5.62 -0.82
N TYR A 95 -1.29 5.46 -0.83
CA TYR A 95 -0.45 5.60 0.35
C TYR A 95 -0.03 7.06 0.52
N THR A 96 -0.44 7.68 1.62
CA THR A 96 0.01 9.02 2.00
C THR A 96 1.18 8.95 2.96
N PHE A 97 2.30 9.59 2.62
CA PHE A 97 3.43 9.79 3.51
C PHE A 97 3.05 10.73 4.65
N GLN A 98 3.21 10.26 5.89
CA GLN A 98 2.80 10.99 7.11
C GLN A 98 3.86 12.01 7.53
N PHE A 99 5.14 11.69 7.33
CA PHE A 99 6.26 12.57 7.71
C PHE A 99 6.80 13.38 6.53
N LEU A 100 6.95 12.76 5.35
CA LEU A 100 7.46 13.46 4.17
C LEU A 100 6.51 14.54 3.64
N GLY A 101 5.18 14.32 3.70
CA GLY A 101 4.19 15.31 3.26
C GLY A 101 4.36 16.67 3.96
N PRO A 102 4.26 16.73 5.30
CA PRO A 102 4.47 17.96 6.07
C PRO A 102 5.84 18.60 5.85
N ILE A 103 6.92 17.81 5.69
CA ILE A 103 8.27 18.35 5.42
C ILE A 103 8.33 19.02 4.05
N VAL A 104 7.75 18.39 3.03
CA VAL A 104 7.67 18.99 1.68
C VAL A 104 6.84 20.28 1.72
N SER A 105 5.73 20.30 2.47
CA SER A 105 4.96 21.54 2.70
C SER A 105 5.76 22.63 3.40
N PHE A 106 6.54 22.27 4.43
CA PHE A 106 7.36 23.22 5.16
C PHE A 106 8.45 23.85 4.29
N LEU A 107 9.02 23.08 3.36
CA LEU A 107 10.04 23.55 2.41
C LEU A 107 9.45 24.31 1.21
N GLY A 108 8.14 24.61 1.22
CA GLY A 108 7.45 25.36 0.16
C GLY A 108 6.96 24.52 -1.02
N GLY A 109 7.04 23.19 -0.92
CA GLY A 109 6.45 22.26 -1.89
C GLY A 109 4.98 21.94 -1.58
N ASN A 110 4.27 21.36 -2.53
CA ASN A 110 2.87 20.98 -2.34
C ASN A 110 2.77 19.55 -1.77
N ALA A 111 2.42 19.43 -0.48
CA ALA A 111 2.24 18.13 0.17
C ALA A 111 1.11 17.29 -0.45
N ALA A 112 0.12 17.89 -1.09
CA ALA A 112 -0.94 17.14 -1.76
C ALA A 112 -0.44 16.46 -3.04
N GLU A 113 0.63 16.98 -3.65
CA GLU A 113 1.17 16.53 -4.93
C GLU A 113 2.29 15.50 -4.76
N TYR A 114 3.12 15.65 -3.71
CA TYR A 114 4.25 14.75 -3.43
C TYR A 114 4.04 13.84 -2.21
N GLY A 115 2.94 14.03 -1.49
CA GLY A 115 2.64 13.29 -0.26
C GLY A 115 1.87 11.99 -0.46
N THR A 116 1.32 11.71 -1.64
CA THR A 116 0.53 10.49 -1.88
C THR A 116 1.01 9.75 -3.13
N ILE A 117 1.18 8.43 -3.01
CA ILE A 117 1.51 7.53 -4.13
C ILE A 117 0.50 6.39 -4.21
N ASN A 118 0.06 6.04 -5.42
CA ASN A 118 -0.82 4.88 -5.60
C ASN A 118 0.01 3.61 -5.63
N LEU A 119 -0.10 2.80 -4.59
CA LEU A 119 0.47 1.46 -4.57
C LEU A 119 -0.49 0.52 -5.29
N SER A 120 0.05 -0.33 -6.16
CA SER A 120 -0.71 -1.37 -6.86
C SER A 120 0.02 -2.71 -6.75
N THR A 121 -0.73 -3.78 -6.50
CA THR A 121 -0.24 -5.16 -6.47
C THR A 121 -1.27 -6.09 -7.07
N THR A 122 -0.82 -7.13 -7.75
CA THR A 122 -1.68 -8.11 -8.40
C THR A 122 -1.25 -9.51 -7.97
N SER A 123 -2.23 -10.36 -7.68
CA SER A 123 -2.03 -11.79 -7.45
C SER A 123 -2.91 -12.57 -8.41
N THR A 124 -2.36 -13.59 -9.04
CA THR A 124 -3.10 -14.47 -9.95
C THR A 124 -3.09 -15.90 -9.43
N MET A 125 -4.16 -16.65 -9.65
CA MET A 125 -4.27 -18.07 -9.30
C MET A 125 -5.00 -18.83 -10.40
N ARG A 126 -4.54 -20.04 -10.70
CA ARG A 126 -5.11 -20.89 -11.75
C ARG A 126 -6.18 -21.82 -11.18
N HIS A 127 -7.25 -22.05 -11.93
CA HIS A 127 -8.14 -23.20 -11.69
C HIS A 127 -7.41 -24.47 -12.18
N GLU A 128 -7.18 -25.42 -11.28
CA GLU A 128 -6.74 -26.78 -11.59
C GLU A 128 -7.89 -27.77 -11.44
#